data_AF-A0A8K1FHH0-F1
#
_entry.id   AF-A0A8K1FHH0-F1
#
_cell.length_a   1.000
_cell.length_b   1.000
_cell.length_c   1.000
_cell.angle_alpha   90.00
_cell.angle_beta   90.00
_cell.angle_gamma   90.00
#
_symmetry.space_group_name_H-M   'P 1'
#
loop_
_entity.id
_entity.type
_entity.pdbx_description
1 polymer ?
#
loop_
_entity_poly.entity_id
_entity_poly.type
_entity_poly.pdbx_seq_one_letter_code
_entity_poly.pdbx_strand_id
1 'polypeptide(L)'
;MLLLQGGGMMPLDAHSIAVVLLVLPVVYKLVPWLFRNTSKRPNESTKCPQFPSPPSTLPILGNTLDMVKHRPEFHDWIYSLCKHFDGKPFVLRTLGRPDLIMLSSPDQWEDVFKTHFENFPKGPYKRELLADILGEGIFASDGAK
;
A
#
# COMPACT_ATOMS: atom_id res chain seq x y z
N MET A 1 11.71 13.68 -52.53
CA MET A 1 10.45 13.21 -51.90
C MET A 1 10.84 12.32 -50.73
N LEU A 2 10.40 12.70 -49.54
CA LEU A 2 11.01 12.45 -48.23
C LEU A 2 10.46 11.19 -47.52
N LEU A 3 11.29 10.65 -46.62
CA LEU A 3 11.03 9.77 -45.46
C LEU A 3 10.73 8.27 -45.68
N LEU A 4 11.79 7.45 -45.57
CA LEU A 4 11.73 6.20 -44.81
C LEU A 4 12.74 6.28 -43.66
N GLN A 5 12.23 6.77 -42.53
CA GLN A 5 12.95 6.85 -41.25
C GLN A 5 12.98 5.44 -40.66
N GLY A 6 14.01 4.67 -41.04
CA GLY A 6 14.29 3.36 -40.48
C GLY A 6 14.67 3.50 -39.00
N GLY A 7 13.78 3.04 -38.11
CA GLY A 7 14.08 2.90 -36.69
C GLY A 7 15.24 1.93 -36.51
N GLY A 8 16.41 2.46 -36.16
CA GLY A 8 17.58 1.68 -35.79
C GLY A 8 17.28 0.86 -34.55
N MET A 9 16.98 -0.42 -34.74
CA MET A 9 17.05 -1.45 -33.72
C MET A 9 18.52 -1.47 -33.24
N MET A 10 18.77 -1.03 -32.01
CA MET A 10 20.11 -1.02 -31.43
C MET A 10 20.74 -2.42 -31.59
N PRO A 11 21.94 -2.56 -32.19
CA PRO A 11 22.61 -3.84 -32.24
C PRO A 11 22.97 -4.22 -30.80
N LEU A 12 22.44 -5.35 -30.32
CA LEU A 12 22.87 -5.94 -29.05
C LEU A 12 24.34 -6.37 -29.23
N ASP A 13 25.26 -5.49 -28.87
CA ASP A 13 26.68 -5.79 -28.79
C ASP A 13 26.95 -6.72 -27.59
N ALA A 14 28.03 -7.50 -27.67
CA ALA A 14 28.41 -8.44 -26.62
C ALA A 14 28.65 -7.73 -25.27
N HIS A 15 29.03 -6.45 -25.31
CA HIS A 15 29.20 -5.63 -24.12
C HIS A 15 27.86 -5.30 -23.44
N SER A 16 26.81 -4.97 -24.19
CA SER A 16 25.47 -4.75 -23.61
C SER A 16 24.91 -6.02 -22.97
N ILE A 17 25.12 -7.19 -23.59
CA ILE A 17 24.68 -8.48 -23.01
C ILE A 17 25.43 -8.76 -21.71
N ALA A 18 26.75 -8.54 -21.67
CA ALA A 18 27.57 -8.75 -20.48
C ALA A 18 27.15 -7.82 -19.33
N VAL A 19 26.84 -6.55 -19.63
CA VAL A 19 26.33 -5.59 -18.64
C VAL A 19 24.98 -6.04 -18.09
N VAL A 20 24.04 -6.46 -18.94
CA VAL A 20 22.75 -6.97 -18.48
C VAL A 20 22.93 -8.18 -17.56
N LEU A 21 23.77 -9.15 -17.92
CA LEU A 21 24.02 -10.33 -17.09
C LEU A 21 24.69 -10.03 -15.74
N LEU A 22 25.50 -8.97 -15.66
CA LEU A 22 26.10 -8.51 -14.40
C LEU A 22 25.10 -7.75 -13.51
N VAL A 23 24.23 -6.94 -14.11
CA VAL A 23 23.26 -6.12 -13.37
C VAL A 23 22.05 -6.94 -12.91
N LEU A 24 21.61 -7.94 -13.69
CA LEU A 24 20.44 -8.77 -13.39
C LEU A 24 20.49 -9.48 -12.01
N PRO A 25 21.60 -10.14 -11.59
CA PRO A 25 21.68 -10.76 -10.26
C PRO A 25 21.72 -9.72 -9.13
N VAL A 26 22.34 -8.56 -9.37
CA VAL A 26 22.36 -7.45 -8.40
C VAL A 26 20.95 -6.91 -8.21
N VAL A 27 20.21 -6.64 -9.29
CA VAL A 27 18.82 -6.19 -9.24
C VAL A 27 17.92 -7.27 -8.63
N TYR A 28 18.08 -8.53 -9.01
CA TYR A 28 17.35 -9.67 -8.44
C TYR A 28 17.57 -9.84 -6.93
N LYS A 29 18.72 -9.45 -6.39
CA LYS A 29 18.98 -9.46 -4.93
C LYS A 29 18.56 -8.16 -4.25
N LEU A 30 18.81 -7.01 -4.89
CA LEU A 30 18.54 -5.69 -4.36
C LEU A 30 17.03 -5.43 -4.25
N VAL A 31 16.25 -5.82 -5.25
CA VAL A 31 14.80 -5.62 -5.28
C VAL A 31 14.13 -6.33 -4.09
N PRO A 32 14.30 -7.66 -3.88
CA PRO A 32 13.78 -8.33 -2.70
C PRO A 32 14.38 -7.82 -1.39
N TRP A 33 15.64 -7.38 -1.36
CA TRP A 33 16.25 -6.83 -0.14
C TRP A 33 15.61 -5.48 0.26
N LEU A 34 15.35 -4.60 -0.70
CA LEU A 34 14.60 -3.35 -0.52
C LEU A 34 13.16 -3.64 -0.07
N PHE A 35 12.50 -4.64 -0.67
CA PHE A 35 11.16 -5.08 -0.25
C PHE A 35 11.15 -5.88 1.06
N ARG A 36 12.26 -6.49 1.46
CA ARG A 36 12.38 -7.22 2.74
C ARG A 36 12.53 -6.26 3.91
N ASN A 37 13.14 -5.09 3.68
CA ASN A 37 13.27 -4.06 4.72
C ASN A 37 11.94 -3.37 5.04
N THR A 38 11.02 -3.31 4.08
CA THR A 38 9.63 -2.85 4.32
C THR A 38 8.72 -3.94 4.89
N SER A 39 9.20 -5.18 4.95
CA SER A 39 8.43 -6.36 5.36
C SER A 39 8.83 -6.86 6.75
N LYS A 40 9.02 -5.96 7.72
CA LYS A 40 8.85 -6.33 9.13
C LYS A 40 7.38 -6.10 9.47
N ARG A 41 6.51 -7.06 9.11
CA ARG A 41 5.17 -7.12 9.68
C ARG A 41 5.36 -7.37 11.18
N PRO A 42 4.88 -6.51 12.09
CA PRO A 42 4.76 -6.91 13.47
C PRO A 42 3.97 -8.21 13.47
N ASN A 43 4.55 -9.27 14.03
CA ASN A 43 3.86 -10.55 14.19
C ASN A 43 2.86 -10.38 15.32
N GLU A 44 1.79 -9.62 15.07
CA GLU A 44 0.68 -9.53 15.98
C GLU A 44 -0.31 -10.63 15.60
N SER A 45 0.06 -11.85 16.02
CA SER A 45 -0.83 -13.00 16.09
C SER A 45 -1.83 -12.77 17.23
N THR A 46 -2.70 -11.78 17.06
CA THR A 46 -3.96 -11.70 17.78
C THR A 46 -5.01 -12.04 16.73
N LYS A 47 -5.82 -13.08 16.97
CA LYS A 47 -6.99 -13.35 16.13
C LYS A 47 -7.95 -12.18 16.29
N CYS A 48 -7.71 -11.09 15.56
CA CYS A 48 -8.67 -10.01 15.40
C CYS A 48 -9.93 -10.63 14.78
N PRO A 49 -11.13 -10.10 15.12
CA PRO A 49 -12.34 -10.46 14.40
C PRO A 49 -12.03 -10.40 12.89
N GLN A 50 -12.26 -11.50 12.18
CA GLN A 50 -11.94 -11.57 10.76
C GLN A 50 -12.87 -10.62 10.03
N PHE A 51 -12.42 -9.39 9.78
CA PHE A 51 -13.09 -8.51 8.84
C PHE A 51 -13.08 -9.18 7.47
N PRO A 52 -14.21 -9.17 6.75
CA PRO A 52 -14.25 -9.69 5.41
C PRO A 52 -13.21 -8.94 4.55
N SER A 53 -12.49 -9.69 3.73
CA SER A 53 -11.56 -9.12 2.75
C SER A 53 -12.21 -9.16 1.37
N PRO A 54 -11.93 -8.21 0.46
CA PRO A 54 -12.41 -8.28 -0.92
C PRO A 54 -11.98 -9.58 -1.60
N PRO A 55 -12.79 -10.10 -2.55
CA PRO A 55 -12.48 -11.34 -3.26
C PRO A 55 -11.20 -11.26 -4.11
N SER A 56 -10.74 -10.05 -4.42
CA SER A 56 -9.52 -9.79 -5.18
C SER A 56 -8.22 -9.85 -4.35
N THR A 57 -8.31 -10.22 -3.06
CA THR A 57 -7.15 -10.26 -2.16
C THR A 57 -6.23 -11.44 -2.50
N LEU A 58 -5.02 -11.16 -2.98
CA LEU A 58 -4.00 -12.17 -3.27
C LEU A 58 -3.25 -12.62 -2.00
N PRO A 59 -2.79 -13.88 -1.89
CA PRO A 59 -2.20 -14.42 -0.66
C PRO A 59 -0.90 -13.74 -0.22
N ILE A 60 -0.10 -13.27 -1.18
CA ILE A 60 1.19 -12.59 -0.90
C ILE A 60 1.06 -11.08 -1.13
N LEU A 61 0.46 -10.69 -2.25
CA LEU A 61 0.38 -9.30 -2.69
C LEU A 61 -0.80 -8.54 -2.05
N GLY A 62 -1.78 -9.23 -1.46
CA GLY A 62 -2.99 -8.61 -0.93
C GLY A 62 -3.78 -7.89 -2.02
N ASN A 63 -4.34 -6.73 -1.68
CA ASN A 63 -5.04 -5.81 -2.58
C ASN A 63 -4.10 -4.78 -3.23
N THR A 64 -2.78 -4.95 -3.13
CA THR A 64 -1.80 -3.99 -3.69
C THR A 64 -2.01 -3.77 -5.19
N LEU A 65 -2.30 -4.83 -5.94
CA LEU A 65 -2.53 -4.72 -7.38
C LEU A 65 -3.80 -3.92 -7.69
N ASP A 66 -4.88 -4.14 -6.93
CA ASP A 66 -6.12 -3.39 -7.09
C ASP A 66 -5.93 -1.91 -6.76
N MET A 67 -5.14 -1.60 -5.73
CA MET A 67 -4.81 -0.22 -5.37
C MET A 67 -4.01 0.50 -6.47
N VAL A 68 -3.11 -0.21 -7.16
CA VAL A 68 -2.36 0.36 -8.29
C VAL A 68 -3.26 0.54 -9.50
N LYS A 69 -4.10 -0.46 -9.80
CA LYS A 69 -5.01 -0.44 -10.94
C LYS A 69 -6.06 0.68 -10.83
N HIS A 70 -6.67 0.84 -9.66
CA HIS A 70 -7.72 1.83 -9.43
C HIS A 70 -7.17 3.14 -8.85
N ARG A 71 -5.86 3.40 -8.92
CA ARG A 71 -5.26 4.67 -8.46
C ARG A 71 -5.97 5.93 -9.00
N PRO A 72 -6.32 6.07 -10.30
CA PRO A 72 -6.98 7.29 -10.79
C PRO A 72 -8.40 7.47 -10.25
N GLU A 73 -9.08 6.37 -9.90
CA GLU A 73 -10.47 6.33 -9.44
C GLU A 73 -10.56 5.70 -8.05
N PHE A 74 -9.58 6.02 -7.19
CA PHE A 74 -9.41 5.31 -5.92
C PHE A 74 -10.63 5.46 -5.01
N HIS A 75 -11.20 6.66 -4.94
CA HIS A 75 -12.39 6.94 -4.14
C HIS A 75 -13.63 6.20 -4.65
N ASP A 76 -13.84 6.15 -5.98
CA ASP A 76 -14.95 5.44 -6.58
C ASP A 76 -14.83 3.92 -6.38
N TRP A 77 -13.61 3.40 -6.48
CA TRP A 77 -13.32 2.00 -6.17
C TRP A 77 -13.61 1.66 -4.70
N ILE A 78 -13.14 2.48 -3.75
CA ILE A 78 -13.46 2.29 -2.33
C ILE A 78 -14.96 2.36 -2.10
N TYR A 79 -15.67 3.32 -2.70
CA TYR A 79 -17.12 3.40 -2.61
C TYR A 79 -17.82 2.14 -3.13
N SER A 80 -17.35 1.59 -4.25
CA SER A 80 -17.86 0.32 -4.79
C SER A 80 -17.71 -0.85 -3.82
N LEU A 81 -16.59 -0.89 -3.07
CA LEU A 81 -16.34 -1.89 -2.03
C LEU A 81 -17.25 -1.68 -0.82
N CYS A 82 -17.41 -0.43 -0.36
CA CYS A 82 -18.35 -0.12 0.73
C CYS A 82 -19.78 -0.56 0.38
N LYS A 83 -20.20 -0.37 -0.88
CA LYS A 83 -21.50 -0.85 -1.38
C LYS A 83 -21.55 -2.37 -1.43
N HIS A 84 -20.48 -3.04 -1.86
CA HIS A 84 -20.40 -4.50 -1.91
C HIS A 84 -20.53 -5.14 -0.53
N PHE A 85 -19.98 -4.50 0.50
CA PHE A 85 -20.05 -4.96 1.89
C PHE A 85 -21.27 -4.44 2.66
N ASP A 86 -22.21 -3.74 2.01
CA ASP A 86 -23.42 -3.20 2.63
C ASP A 86 -23.11 -2.31 3.85
N GLY A 87 -22.07 -1.47 3.74
CA GLY A 87 -21.63 -0.58 4.81
C GLY A 87 -20.91 -1.27 5.98
N LYS A 88 -20.70 -2.59 5.92
CA LYS A 88 -19.94 -3.34 6.93
C LYS A 88 -18.45 -3.08 6.80
N PRO A 89 -17.70 -3.08 7.91
CA PRO A 89 -16.27 -2.83 7.88
C PRO A 89 -15.55 -3.98 7.17
N PHE A 90 -14.58 -3.65 6.34
CA PHE A 90 -13.78 -4.61 5.59
C PHE A 90 -12.30 -4.24 5.65
N VAL A 91 -11.42 -5.22 5.40
CA VAL A 91 -9.96 -5.02 5.46
C VAL A 91 -9.33 -5.08 4.08
N LEU A 92 -8.43 -4.13 3.83
CA LEU A 92 -7.53 -4.10 2.67
C LEU A 92 -6.10 -4.36 3.13
N ARG A 93 -5.45 -5.35 2.51
CA ARG A 93 -4.07 -5.71 2.83
C ARG A 93 -3.13 -5.24 1.73
N THR A 94 -2.09 -4.50 2.09
CA THR A 94 -1.16 -3.94 1.12
C THR A 94 0.26 -4.33 1.47
N LEU A 95 1.04 -4.71 0.47
CA LEU A 95 2.43 -5.12 0.65
C LEU A 95 3.26 -3.92 1.14
N GLY A 96 3.98 -4.11 2.25
CA GLY A 96 4.83 -3.07 2.84
C GLY A 96 4.08 -1.93 3.54
N ARG A 97 2.78 -2.09 3.80
CA ARG A 97 1.96 -1.14 4.57
C ARG A 97 1.14 -1.87 5.64
N PRO A 98 0.75 -1.19 6.72
CA PRO A 98 -0.19 -1.75 7.69
C PRO A 98 -1.55 -2.04 7.03
N ASP A 99 -2.25 -3.04 7.57
CA ASP A 99 -3.61 -3.40 7.15
C ASP A 99 -4.55 -2.19 7.31
N LEU A 100 -5.37 -1.94 6.30
CA LEU A 100 -6.30 -0.81 6.25
C LEU A 100 -7.72 -1.33 6.51
N ILE A 101 -8.32 -0.91 7.62
CA ILE A 101 -9.73 -1.19 7.91
C ILE A 101 -10.56 -0.02 7.39
N MET A 102 -11.52 -0.32 6.52
CA MET A 102 -12.43 0.69 5.97
C MET A 102 -13.72 0.73 6.79
N LEU A 103 -14.06 1.92 7.24
CA LEU A 103 -15.27 2.22 8.00
C LEU A 103 -16.18 3.13 7.18
N SER A 104 -17.44 2.77 7.06
CA SER A 104 -18.42 3.50 6.25
C SER A 104 -19.63 3.96 7.04
N SER A 105 -19.96 3.31 8.16
CA SER A 105 -21.14 3.68 8.96
C SER A 105 -20.80 4.74 9.99
N PRO A 106 -21.70 5.70 10.26
CA PRO A 106 -21.47 6.78 11.23
C PRO A 106 -21.21 6.22 12.63
N ASP A 107 -21.94 5.19 13.07
CA ASP A 107 -21.77 4.57 14.39
C ASP A 107 -20.32 4.05 14.59
N GLN A 108 -19.73 3.45 13.55
CA GLN A 108 -18.35 2.98 13.58
C GLN A 108 -17.35 4.12 13.74
N TRP A 109 -17.62 5.27 13.09
CA TRP A 109 -16.79 6.46 13.21
C TRP A 109 -16.92 7.10 14.60
N GLU A 110 -18.12 7.08 15.19
CA GLU A 110 -18.31 7.53 16.57
C GLU A 110 -17.52 6.66 17.55
N ASP A 111 -17.53 5.34 17.37
CA ASP A 111 -16.76 4.44 18.22
C ASP A 111 -15.26 4.71 18.15
N VAL A 112 -14.72 4.91 16.94
CA VAL A 112 -13.28 5.18 16.75
C VAL A 112 -12.89 6.57 17.26
N PHE A 113 -13.68 7.61 17.01
CA PHE A 113 -13.30 8.98 17.33
C PHE A 113 -13.75 9.47 18.70
N LYS A 114 -14.82 8.91 19.28
CA LYS A 114 -15.34 9.32 20.59
C LYS A 114 -15.02 8.29 21.66
N THR A 115 -15.41 7.03 21.45
CA THR A 115 -15.41 6.01 22.51
C THR A 115 -14.04 5.40 22.75
N HIS A 116 -13.28 5.14 21.68
CA HIS A 116 -12.05 4.35 21.72
C HIS A 116 -10.86 5.06 21.08
N PHE A 117 -10.83 6.39 21.12
CA PHE A 117 -9.77 7.19 20.48
C PHE A 117 -8.36 6.77 20.90
N GLU A 118 -8.15 6.48 22.19
CA GLU A 118 -6.86 6.05 22.74
C GLU A 118 -6.37 4.70 22.18
N ASN A 119 -7.28 3.85 21.70
CA ASN A 119 -6.94 2.54 21.14
C ASN A 119 -6.50 2.60 19.67
N PHE A 120 -6.65 3.76 19.01
CA PHE A 120 -6.28 3.96 17.62
C PHE A 120 -5.19 5.04 17.48
N PRO A 121 -3.97 4.81 18.00
CA PRO A 121 -2.87 5.73 17.78
C PRO A 121 -2.59 5.85 16.28
N LYS A 122 -2.28 7.06 15.81
CA LYS A 122 -1.97 7.36 14.40
C LYS A 122 -0.73 6.59 13.94
N GLY A 123 0.14 6.26 14.90
CA GLY A 123 1.26 5.34 14.74
C GLY A 123 2.49 5.97 14.09
N PRO A 124 3.66 5.33 14.23
CA PRO A 124 4.94 5.89 13.80
C PRO A 124 5.00 6.11 12.28
N TYR A 125 4.38 5.23 11.49
CA TYR A 125 4.38 5.32 10.02
C TYR A 125 3.78 6.63 9.49
N LYS A 126 2.61 7.04 10.02
CA LYS A 126 1.98 8.28 9.59
C LYS A 126 2.72 9.50 10.12
N ARG A 127 3.23 9.43 11.35
CA ARG A 127 4.03 10.49 11.94
C ARG A 127 5.29 10.75 11.13
N GLU A 128 6.07 9.73 10.79
CA GLU A 128 7.28 9.87 9.97
C GLU A 128 6.96 10.44 8.57
N LEU A 129 5.83 10.07 7.96
CA LEU A 129 5.46 10.57 6.64
C LEU A 129 4.95 12.03 6.66
N LEU A 130 4.23 12.43 7.71
CA LEU A 130 3.50 13.68 7.75
C LEU A 130 4.14 14.75 8.63
N ALA A 131 4.98 14.39 9.60
CA ALA A 131 5.60 15.35 10.52
C ALA A 131 6.53 16.34 9.81
N ASP A 132 7.25 15.89 8.78
CA ASP A 132 8.15 16.76 8.00
C ASP A 132 7.39 17.84 7.22
N ILE A 133 6.14 17.56 6.82
CA ILE A 133 5.32 18.46 6.00
C ILE A 133 4.35 19.29 6.85
N LEU A 134 3.71 18.66 7.83
CA LEU A 134 2.61 19.22 8.62
C LEU A 134 3.00 19.51 10.08
N GLY A 135 4.24 19.21 10.48
CA GLY A 135 4.72 19.34 11.85
C GLY A 135 4.10 18.33 12.82
N GLU A 136 4.36 18.51 14.11
CA GLU A 136 3.83 17.69 15.22
C GLU A 136 2.37 18.03 15.58
N GLY A 137 1.58 18.52 14.61
CA GLY A 137 0.21 18.99 14.80
C GLY A 137 -0.82 17.86 14.96
N ILE A 138 -2.09 18.15 14.71
CA ILE A 138 -3.21 17.20 14.90
C ILE A 138 -3.06 15.87 14.13
N PHE A 139 -2.25 15.85 13.08
CA PHE A 139 -2.01 14.67 12.24
C PHE A 139 -0.83 13.80 12.72
N ALA A 140 0.07 14.35 13.55
CA ALA A 140 1.29 13.70 14.03
C ALA A 140 1.30 13.46 15.55
N SER A 141 0.46 14.18 16.29
CA SER A 141 0.23 13.96 17.72
C SER A 141 -0.69 12.76 17.95
N ASP A 142 -0.25 11.81 18.77
CA ASP A 142 -1.14 10.84 19.40
C ASP A 142 -1.82 11.48 20.63
N GLY A 143 -2.89 10.87 21.16
CA GLY A 143 -3.63 11.37 22.33
C GLY A 143 -2.73 11.68 23.54
N ALA A 144 -3.27 12.42 24.50
CA ALA A 144 -2.52 13.09 25.57
C ALA A 144 -1.37 12.25 26.16
N LYS A 145 -0.17 12.85 26.18
CA LYS A 145 0.96 12.41 27.01
C LYS A 145 0.66 12.64 28.49
#